data_AF-A0A519KY22-F1
#
_entry.id   AF-A0A519KY22-F1
#
_cell.length_a   1.000
_cell.length_b   1.000
_cell.length_c   1.000
_cell.angle_alpha   90.00
_cell.angle_beta   90.00
_cell.angle_gamma   90.00
#
_symmetry.space_group_name_H-M   'P 1'
#
loop_
_entity.id
_entity.type
_entity.pdbx_description
1 polymer ?
#
loop_
_entity_poly.entity_id
_entity_poly.type
_entity_poly.pdbx_seq_one_letter_code
_entity_poly.pdbx_strand_id
1 'polypeptide(L)'
;MGVTALNKPAGKWCRHFNKARGCATYEDRPDDCRVFNCLWLLTEALDADWKPTVSGFILHSEQGGARLIVECDAARPHDWRREPYQATLRRWAEAPGQEVLVFAGTRGIRLGRTDTPVRRA
;
A
#
# COMPACT_ATOMS: atom_id res chain seq x y z
N MET A 1 -2.46 1.45 -7.56
CA MET A 1 -3.07 2.78 -7.76
C MET A 1 -2.91 3.28 -9.20
N GLY A 2 -3.99 3.78 -9.81
CA GLY A 2 -3.97 4.55 -11.08
C GLY A 2 -4.10 6.06 -10.80
N VAL A 3 -3.91 6.90 -11.82
CA VAL A 3 -4.08 8.37 -11.70
C VAL A 3 -4.85 8.87 -12.91
N THR A 4 -6.09 9.31 -12.70
CA THR A 4 -7.03 9.63 -13.79
C THR A 4 -6.57 10.86 -14.56
N ALA A 5 -6.16 11.92 -13.85
CA ALA A 5 -5.67 13.16 -14.48
C ALA A 5 -4.45 12.97 -15.40
N LEU A 6 -3.72 11.85 -15.25
CA LEU A 6 -2.55 11.51 -16.08
C LEU A 6 -2.83 10.40 -17.09
N ASN A 7 -4.09 9.91 -17.19
CA ASN A 7 -4.44 8.69 -17.92
C ASN A 7 -3.52 7.52 -17.57
N LYS A 8 -3.11 7.44 -16.30
CA LYS A 8 -2.15 6.46 -15.82
C LYS A 8 -2.91 5.24 -15.30
N PRO A 9 -2.81 4.07 -15.96
CA PRO A 9 -3.47 2.86 -15.47
C PRO A 9 -2.81 2.36 -14.17
N ALA A 10 -3.62 1.66 -13.38
CA ALA A 10 -3.16 0.99 -12.16
C ALA A 10 -2.11 -0.09 -12.49
N GLY A 11 -1.12 -0.24 -11.61
CA GLY A 11 -0.09 -1.29 -11.73
C GLY A 11 0.94 -1.07 -12.85
N LYS A 12 0.88 0.04 -13.58
CA LYS A 12 1.95 0.47 -14.50
C LYS A 12 2.84 1.51 -13.85
N TRP A 13 4.02 1.76 -14.41
CA TRP A 13 4.84 2.91 -14.01
C TRP A 13 4.21 4.22 -14.50
N CYS A 14 4.40 5.31 -13.76
CA CYS A 14 4.02 6.63 -14.24
C CYS A 14 5.00 7.07 -15.33
N ARG A 15 4.53 7.72 -16.40
CA ARG A 15 5.41 8.28 -17.45
C ARG A 15 6.40 9.33 -16.91
N HIS A 16 6.05 9.97 -15.79
CA HIS A 16 6.90 10.98 -15.13
C HIS A 16 7.89 10.35 -14.13
N PHE A 17 7.84 9.03 -13.90
CA PHE A 17 8.77 8.37 -12.98
C PHE A 17 10.17 8.25 -13.60
N ASN A 18 11.16 8.65 -12.82
CA ASN A 18 12.57 8.47 -13.10
C ASN A 18 13.24 7.73 -11.93
N LYS A 19 13.97 6.64 -12.23
CA LYS A 19 14.59 5.80 -11.19
C LYS A 19 15.57 6.56 -10.28
N ALA A 20 16.26 7.57 -10.80
CA ALA A 20 17.27 8.32 -10.04
C ALA A 20 16.69 9.49 -9.23
N ARG A 21 15.56 10.07 -9.67
CA ARG A 21 15.03 11.34 -9.12
C ARG A 21 13.58 11.26 -8.61
N GLY A 22 12.90 10.13 -8.79
CA GLY A 22 11.47 10.03 -8.48
C GLY A 22 10.60 10.69 -9.54
N CYS A 23 9.57 11.44 -9.13
CA CYS A 23 8.67 12.12 -10.06
C CYS A 23 9.34 13.33 -10.70
N ALA A 24 9.49 13.34 -12.03
CA ALA A 24 10.11 14.45 -12.78
C ALA A 24 9.29 15.75 -12.76
N THR A 25 8.00 15.68 -12.43
CA THR A 25 7.07 16.82 -12.35
C THR A 25 6.45 16.86 -10.96
N TYR A 26 7.27 16.70 -9.91
CA TYR A 26 6.75 16.60 -8.54
C TYR A 26 5.97 17.85 -8.16
N GLU A 27 6.51 19.04 -8.42
CA GLU A 27 5.85 20.31 -8.11
C GLU A 27 4.51 20.49 -8.84
N ASP A 28 4.37 19.95 -10.05
CA ASP A 28 3.16 20.07 -10.89
C ASP A 28 2.25 18.84 -10.83
N ARG A 29 2.48 17.92 -9.87
CA ARG A 29 1.70 16.68 -9.77
C ARG A 29 0.20 16.99 -9.56
N PRO A 30 -0.72 16.23 -10.17
CA PRO A 30 -2.16 16.43 -9.98
C PRO A 30 -2.59 16.08 -8.56
N ASP A 31 -3.78 16.52 -8.15
CA ASP A 31 -4.30 16.32 -6.80
C ASP A 31 -4.37 14.84 -6.40
N ASP A 32 -4.77 13.94 -7.31
CA ASP A 32 -4.71 12.49 -7.12
C ASP A 32 -3.34 12.00 -6.60
N CYS A 33 -2.24 12.62 -7.06
CA CYS A 33 -0.89 12.30 -6.59
C CYS A 33 -0.52 13.04 -5.30
N ARG A 34 -1.12 14.19 -5.00
CA ARG A 34 -0.85 14.99 -3.78
C ARG A 34 -1.51 14.41 -2.54
N VAL A 35 -2.73 13.89 -2.70
CA VAL A 35 -3.52 13.38 -1.58
C VAL A 35 -2.99 12.05 -1.04
N PHE A 36 -2.22 11.32 -1.83
CA PHE A 36 -1.62 10.07 -1.39
C PHE A 36 -0.49 10.31 -0.39
N ASN A 37 -0.62 9.68 0.78
CA ASN A 37 0.46 9.54 1.76
C ASN A 37 0.47 8.10 2.28
N CYS A 38 1.66 7.50 2.39
CA CYS A 38 1.80 6.21 3.06
C CYS A 38 1.45 6.36 4.54
N LEU A 39 0.75 5.39 5.13
CA LEU A 39 0.39 5.41 6.55
C LEU A 39 1.62 5.58 7.44
N TRP A 40 2.78 5.00 7.07
CA TRP A 40 4.04 5.19 7.79
C TRP A 40 4.46 6.66 7.93
N LEU A 41 4.13 7.52 6.96
CA LEU A 41 4.40 8.97 7.07
C LEU A 41 3.37 9.71 7.93
N LEU A 42 2.21 9.10 8.17
CA LEU A 42 1.06 9.74 8.81
C LEU A 42 0.92 9.41 10.30
N THR A 43 1.70 8.46 10.81
CA THR A 43 1.64 8.06 12.22
C THR A 43 3.01 7.72 12.78
N GLU A 44 3.23 8.10 14.04
CA GLU A 44 4.44 7.77 14.80
C GLU A 44 4.38 6.35 15.40
N ALA A 45 3.23 5.67 15.31
CA ALA A 45 3.05 4.31 15.82
C ALA A 45 3.81 3.25 15.00
N LEU A 46 4.31 3.60 13.81
CA LEU A 46 5.08 2.72 12.94
C LEU A 46 6.54 3.16 12.93
N ASP A 47 7.42 2.32 13.46
CA ASP A 47 8.85 2.61 13.55
C ASP A 47 9.57 2.53 12.19
N ALA A 48 10.90 2.61 12.23
CA ALA A 48 11.74 2.60 11.03
C ALA A 48 11.66 1.29 10.24
N ASP A 49 11.29 0.16 10.87
CA ASP A 49 11.18 -1.12 10.18
C ASP A 49 10.00 -1.12 9.21
N TRP A 50 8.98 -0.29 9.43
CA TRP A 50 7.83 -0.15 8.54
C TRP A 50 8.07 0.75 7.34
N LYS A 51 9.21 1.45 7.29
CA LYS A 51 9.58 2.28 6.15
C LYS A 51 9.57 1.45 4.86
N PRO A 52 8.92 1.89 3.77
CA PRO A 52 8.71 1.04 2.58
C PRO A 52 9.98 0.43 1.95
N THR A 53 11.12 1.13 2.07
CA THR A 53 12.41 0.62 1.59
C THR A 53 12.92 -0.57 2.41
N VAL A 54 12.48 -0.72 3.66
CA VAL A 54 12.82 -1.81 4.59
C VAL A 54 11.76 -2.91 4.52
N SER A 55 10.49 -2.53 4.66
CA SER A 55 9.36 -3.46 4.76
C SER A 55 8.96 -4.10 3.42
N GLY A 56 9.27 -3.47 2.29
CA GLY A 56 8.93 -3.99 0.97
C GLY A 56 7.46 -3.78 0.55
N PHE A 57 6.72 -2.96 1.31
CA PHE A 57 5.34 -2.60 0.98
C PHE A 57 5.01 -1.18 1.42
N ILE A 58 3.95 -0.61 0.87
CA ILE A 58 3.32 0.61 1.38
C ILE A 58 1.97 0.28 2.01
N LEU A 59 1.53 1.16 2.90
CA LEU A 59 0.24 1.06 3.59
C LEU A 59 -0.57 2.30 3.29
N HIS A 60 -1.86 2.16 3.00
CA HIS A 60 -2.76 3.31 2.94
C HIS A 60 -4.16 2.90 3.35
N SER A 61 -4.91 3.87 3.89
CA SER A 61 -6.28 3.66 4.33
C SER A 61 -7.27 4.06 3.24
N GLU A 62 -8.36 3.32 3.15
CA GLU A 62 -9.55 3.61 2.37
C GLU A 62 -10.77 3.62 3.30
N GLN A 63 -11.92 4.09 2.79
CA GLN A 63 -13.20 4.08 3.52
C GLN A 63 -13.12 4.72 4.92
N GLY A 64 -12.46 5.88 5.01
CA GLY A 64 -12.34 6.61 6.27
C GLY A 64 -11.52 5.89 7.34
N GLY A 65 -10.65 4.92 6.97
CA GLY A 65 -9.81 4.18 7.91
C GLY A 65 -10.23 2.72 8.10
N ALA A 66 -11.50 2.40 7.84
CA ALA A 66 -12.06 1.07 8.05
C ALA A 66 -11.41 -0.01 7.16
N ARG A 67 -10.74 0.38 6.07
CA ARG A 67 -9.99 -0.55 5.22
C ARG A 67 -8.54 -0.13 5.13
N LEU A 68 -7.64 -1.00 5.54
CA LEU A 68 -6.21 -0.88 5.31
C LEU A 68 -5.81 -1.68 4.07
N ILE A 69 -5.11 -1.02 3.16
CA ILE A 69 -4.50 -1.65 1.99
C ILE A 69 -2.99 -1.75 2.22
N VAL A 70 -2.45 -2.96 2.08
CA VAL A 70 -1.03 -3.26 2.04
C VAL A 70 -0.64 -3.57 0.60
N GLU A 71 0.14 -2.70 -0.03
CA GLU A 71 0.61 -2.88 -1.41
C GLU A 71 2.05 -3.36 -1.40
N CYS A 72 2.25 -4.66 -1.63
CA CYS A 72 3.56 -5.27 -1.72
C CYS A 72 4.23 -4.96 -3.06
N ASP A 73 5.55 -4.77 -2.99
CA ASP A 73 6.40 -4.81 -4.17
C ASP A 73 6.24 -6.15 -4.90
N ALA A 74 6.04 -6.11 -6.22
CA ALA A 74 5.85 -7.31 -7.04
C ALA A 74 7.08 -8.22 -7.03
N ALA A 75 8.28 -7.67 -6.82
CA ALA A 75 9.50 -8.45 -6.65
C ALA A 75 9.62 -9.11 -5.27
N ARG A 76 8.86 -8.63 -4.28
CA ARG A 76 8.88 -9.08 -2.88
C ARG A 76 7.47 -9.28 -2.32
N PRO A 77 6.64 -10.13 -2.97
CA PRO A 77 5.20 -10.24 -2.65
C PRO A 77 4.91 -10.86 -1.28
N HIS A 78 5.92 -11.38 -0.60
CA HIS A 78 5.80 -12.09 0.68
C HIS A 78 6.44 -11.35 1.86
N ASP A 79 7.03 -10.16 1.66
CA ASP A 79 7.74 -9.45 2.74
C ASP A 79 6.82 -9.09 3.91
N TRP A 80 5.52 -8.88 3.67
CA TRP A 80 4.51 -8.66 4.70
C TRP A 80 4.36 -9.83 5.70
N ARG A 81 4.86 -11.03 5.36
CA ARG A 81 4.87 -12.21 6.23
C ARG A 81 6.04 -12.24 7.22
N ARG A 82 7.00 -11.32 7.07
CA ARG A 82 8.11 -11.20 8.01
C ARG A 82 7.59 -10.55 9.31
N GLU A 83 8.17 -10.93 10.43
CA GLU A 83 7.94 -10.21 11.68
C GLU A 83 8.67 -8.86 11.67
N PRO A 84 8.11 -7.81 12.30
CA PRO A 84 6.88 -7.79 13.11
C PRO A 84 5.58 -7.58 12.29
N TYR A 85 5.68 -7.52 10.96
CA TYR A 85 4.58 -7.09 10.09
C TYR A 85 3.43 -8.08 10.10
N GLN A 86 3.70 -9.38 9.98
CA GLN A 86 2.66 -10.40 9.92
C GLN A 86 1.78 -10.38 11.16
N ALA A 87 2.37 -10.46 12.35
CA ALA A 87 1.62 -10.45 13.59
C ALA A 87 0.80 -9.16 13.73
N THR A 88 1.37 -8.01 13.34
CA THR A 88 0.70 -6.71 13.45
C THR A 88 -0.49 -6.57 12.49
N LEU A 89 -0.31 -6.93 11.22
CA LEU A 89 -1.37 -6.90 10.22
C LEU A 89 -2.52 -7.85 10.57
N ARG A 90 -2.21 -9.03 11.14
CA ARG A 90 -3.23 -9.97 11.63
C ARG A 90 -4.02 -9.42 12.81
N ARG A 91 -3.35 -8.82 13.80
CA ARG A 91 -4.04 -8.15 14.93
C ARG A 91 -4.98 -7.05 14.45
N TRP A 92 -4.57 -6.24 13.46
CA TRP A 92 -5.45 -5.23 12.88
C TRP A 92 -6.63 -5.82 12.12
N ALA A 93 -6.44 -6.95 11.42
CA ALA A 93 -7.51 -7.64 10.71
C ALA A 93 -8.56 -8.27 11.66
N GLU A 94 -8.21 -8.47 12.92
CA GLU A 94 -9.13 -8.95 13.97
C GLU A 94 -9.90 -7.81 14.65
N ALA A 95 -9.50 -6.56 14.45
CA ALA A 95 -10.17 -5.42 15.07
C ALA A 95 -11.60 -5.26 14.49
N PRO A 96 -12.62 -5.04 15.35
CA PRO A 96 -13.99 -4.88 14.88
C PRO A 96 -14.14 -3.76 13.86
N GLY A 97 -14.76 -4.07 12.72
CA GLY A 97 -14.98 -3.09 11.65
C GLY A 97 -13.74 -2.76 10.80
N GLN A 98 -12.59 -3.39 11.07
CA GLN A 98 -11.36 -3.20 10.29
C GLN A 98 -11.21 -4.31 9.24
N GLU A 99 -11.01 -3.92 7.99
CA GLU A 99 -10.59 -4.80 6.90
C GLU A 99 -9.11 -4.57 6.59
N VAL A 100 -8.35 -5.65 6.40
CA VAL A 100 -6.96 -5.59 5.95
C VAL A 100 -6.82 -6.41 4.67
N LEU A 101 -6.45 -5.73 3.58
CA LEU A 101 -6.21 -6.36 2.28
C LEU A 101 -4.74 -6.24 1.93
N VAL A 102 -4.10 -7.36 1.60
CA VAL A 102 -2.73 -7.41 1.11
C VAL A 102 -2.73 -7.71 -0.37
N PHE A 103 -2.12 -6.86 -1.18
CA PHE A 103 -2.04 -7.00 -2.63
C PHE A 103 -0.60 -7.12 -3.11
N ALA A 104 -0.40 -7.96 -4.12
CA ALA A 104 0.77 -7.96 -4.99
C ALA A 104 0.27 -7.89 -6.45
N GLY A 105 0.30 -6.68 -7.02
CA GLY A 105 -0.32 -6.41 -8.31
C GLY A 105 -1.85 -6.53 -8.24
N THR A 106 -2.44 -7.40 -9.08
CA THR A 106 -3.90 -7.63 -9.14
C THR A 106 -4.38 -8.74 -8.20
N ARG A 107 -3.45 -9.51 -7.63
CA ARG A 107 -3.76 -10.61 -6.71
C ARG A 107 -3.68 -10.07 -5.29
N GLY A 108 -4.67 -10.41 -4.48
CA GLY A 108 -4.62 -10.08 -3.07
C GLY A 108 -5.25 -11.13 -2.19
N ILE A 109 -5.15 -10.87 -0.90
CA ILE A 109 -5.70 -11.68 0.16
C ILE A 109 -6.31 -10.75 1.21
N ARG A 110 -7.53 -11.06 1.62
CA ARG A 110 -8.17 -10.48 2.79
C ARG A 110 -7.72 -11.27 4.00
N LEU A 111 -7.11 -10.61 4.97
CA LEU A 111 -6.72 -11.23 6.23
C LEU A 111 -7.94 -11.38 7.15
N GLY A 112 -7.97 -12.48 7.89
CA GLY A 112 -8.99 -12.76 8.91
C GLY A 112 -8.68 -14.07 9.63
N ARG A 113 -9.66 -14.64 10.34
CA ARG A 113 -9.51 -15.99 10.94
C ARG A 113 -9.18 -17.05 9.88
N THR A 114 -9.74 -16.88 8.70
CA THR A 114 -9.38 -17.63 7.51
C THR A 114 -9.17 -16.64 6.38
N ASP A 115 -7.95 -16.62 5.86
CA ASP A 115 -7.57 -15.69 4.80
C ASP A 115 -8.37 -16.01 3.51
N THR A 116 -8.91 -14.98 2.85
CA THR A 116 -9.75 -15.16 1.65
C THR A 116 -9.12 -14.48 0.43
N PRO A 117 -8.95 -15.15 -0.72
CA PRO A 117 -8.43 -14.52 -1.92
C PRO A 117 -9.31 -13.36 -2.40
N VAL A 118 -8.68 -12.29 -2.87
CA VAL A 118 -9.35 -11.15 -3.52
C VAL A 118 -8.61 -10.77 -4.81
N ARG A 119 -9.31 -10.12 -5.74
CA ARG A 119 -8.69 -9.50 -6.91
C ARG A 119 -9.06 -8.04 -7.00
N ARG A 120 -8.09 -7.23 -7.44
CA ARG A 120 -8.34 -5.86 -7.83
C ARG A 120 -8.88 -5.86 -9.27
N ALA A 121 -9.96 -5.11 -9.47
CA ALA A 121 -10.53 -4.88 -10.79
C ALA A 121 -9.55 -4.13 -11.71
#